data_AF-A0AAJ6BG28-F1
#
_entry.id   AF-A0AAJ6BG28-F1
#
_cell.length_a   1.000
_cell.length_b   1.000
_cell.length_c   1.000
_cell.angle_alpha   90.00
_cell.angle_beta   90.00
_cell.angle_gamma   90.00
#
_symmetry.space_group_name_H-M   'P 1'
#
loop_
_entity.id
_entity.type
_entity.pdbx_description
1 polymer ?
#
loop_
_entity_poly.entity_id
_entity_poly.type
_entity_poly.pdbx_seq_one_letter_code
_entity_poly.pdbx_strand_id
1 'polypeptide(L)' 'MPDRILEGIRKAVKKLVEKSAANGESLVIGDNEGNFKEVDAEELLKKMQQQ' A
#
# COMPACT_ATOMS: atom_id res chain seq x y z
N MET A 1 -3.73 -23.12 2.71
CA MET A 1 -4.63 -22.25 3.51
C MET A 1 -4.08 -20.84 3.73
N PRO A 2 -2.78 -20.61 4.03
CA PRO A 2 -2.26 -19.24 4.18
C PRO A 2 -2.32 -18.41 2.88
N ASP A 3 -2.33 -19.05 1.71
CA ASP A 3 -2.26 -18.39 0.40
C ASP A 3 -3.48 -17.49 0.11
N ARG A 4 -4.69 -17.95 0.46
CA ARG A 4 -5.92 -17.17 0.25
C ARG A 4 -6.03 -15.97 1.19
N ILE A 5 -5.51 -16.11 2.41
CA ILE A 5 -5.45 -15.01 3.38
C ILE A 5 -4.47 -13.95 2.88
N LEU A 6 -3.28 -14.37 2.45
CA LEU A 6 -2.26 -13.47 1.90
C LEU A 6 -2.77 -12.76 0.64
N GLU A 7 -3.47 -13.47 -0.25
CA GLU A 7 -4.11 -12.89 -1.42
C GLU A 7 -5.17 -11.83 -1.02
N GLY A 8 -5.98 -12.12 -0.01
CA GLY A 8 -6.95 -11.17 0.53
C GLY A 8 -6.30 -9.90 1.09
N ILE A 9 -5.21 -10.03 1.86
CA ILE A 9 -4.45 -8.91 2.40
C ILE A 9 -3.87 -8.07 1.26
N ARG A 10 -3.24 -8.70 0.26
CA ARG A 10 -2.69 -7.99 -0.92
C ARG A 10 -3.76 -7.19 -1.66
N LYS A 11 -4.95 -7.76 -1.85
CA LYS A 11 -6.09 -7.06 -2.46
C LYS A 11 -6.57 -5.88 -1.63
N ALA A 12 -6.65 -6.04 -0.31
CA ALA A 12 -7.06 -4.97 0.59
C ALA A 12 -6.06 -3.80 0.59
N VAL A 13 -4.76 -4.10 0.68
CA VAL A 13 -3.69 -3.09 0.62
C VAL A 13 -3.72 -2.34 -0.71
N LYS A 14 -3.85 -3.06 -1.84
CA LYS A 14 -3.94 -2.43 -3.16
C LYS A 14 -5.11 -1.45 -3.24
N LYS A 15 -6.30 -1.86 -2.81
CA LYS A 15 -7.49 -0.99 -2.82
C LYS A 15 -7.33 0.23 -1.90
N LEU A 16 -6.67 0.06 -0.75
CA LEU A 16 -6.38 1.17 0.16
C LEU A 16 -5.50 2.22 -0.52
N VAL A 17 -4.40 1.80 -1.14
CA VAL A 17 -3.49 2.70 -1.84
C VAL A 17 -4.19 3.39 -3.01
N GLU A 18 -4.96 2.66 -3.82
CA GLU A 18 -5.74 3.23 -4.93
C GLU A 18 -6.75 4.29 -4.45
N LYS A 19 -7.47 4.02 -3.35
CA LYS A 19 -8.46 4.94 -2.80
C LYS A 19 -7.81 6.20 -2.24
N SER A 20 -6.74 6.05 -1.44
CA SER A 20 -6.03 7.19 -0.87
C SER A 20 -5.35 8.03 -1.94
N ALA A 21 -4.80 7.40 -2.99
CA ALA A 21 -4.26 8.12 -4.15
C ALA A 21 -5.34 8.93 -4.88
N ALA A 22 -6.52 8.34 -5.11
CA ALA A 22 -7.64 9.05 -5.73
C ALA A 22 -8.15 10.24 -4.89
N ASN A 23 -7.92 10.22 -3.58
CA ASN A 23 -8.30 11.28 -2.65
C ASN A 23 -7.20 12.31 -2.40
N GLY A 24 -5.98 12.14 -2.96
CA GLY A 24 -4.84 12.99 -2.65
C GLY A 24 -4.35 12.87 -1.19
N GLU A 25 -4.59 11.71 -0.56
CA GLU A 25 -4.21 11.43 0.82
C GLU A 25 -2.78 10.87 0.92
N SER A 26 -2.20 10.99 2.11
CA SER A 26 -0.96 10.32 2.49
C SER A 26 -1.24 9.01 3.23
N LEU A 27 -0.26 8.10 3.24
CA LEU A 27 -0.28 6.84 3.98
C LEU A 27 0.99 6.69 4.81
N VAL A 28 0.84 6.14 6.02
CA VAL A 28 1.98 5.73 6.84
C VAL A 28 2.31 4.27 6.52
N ILE A 29 3.54 4.01 6.07
CA ILE A 29 4.03 2.67 5.75
C ILE A 29 5.22 2.30 6.64
N GLY A 30 5.29 1.02 7.01
CA GLY A 30 6.43 0.43 7.69
C GLY A 30 7.43 -0.16 6.70
N ASP A 31 8.72 -0.07 7.00
CA ASP A 31 9.75 -0.86 6.32
C ASP A 31 10.04 -2.18 7.06
N ASN A 32 10.96 -2.98 6.51
CA ASN A 32 11.34 -4.27 7.11
C ASN A 32 12.21 -4.11 8.37
N GLU A 33 12.68 -2.90 8.67
CA GLU A 33 13.53 -2.58 9.81
C GLU A 33 12.72 -2.03 10.99
N GLY A 34 11.40 -1.88 10.82
CA GLY A 34 10.49 -1.36 11.83
C GLY A 34 10.41 0.17 11.87
N ASN A 35 10.97 0.87 10.88
CA ASN A 35 10.78 2.31 10.73
C ASN A 35 9.45 2.58 10.03
N PHE A 36 8.84 3.73 10.36
CA PHE A 36 7.64 4.22 9.72
C PHE A 36 7.92 5.54 9.02
N LYS A 37 7.32 5.72 7.84
CA LYS A 37 7.34 6.99 7.13
C LYS A 37 5.98 7.28 6.52
N GLU A 38 5.65 8.56 6.47
CA GLU A 38 4.53 9.06 5.69
C GLU A 38 4.95 9.17 4.22
N VAL A 39 4.09 8.71 3.32
CA VAL A 39 4.29 8.77 1.87
C VAL A 39 3.00 9.22 1.19
N ASP A 40 3.14 9.97 0.10
CA ASP A 40 2.00 10.30 -0.76
C ASP A 40 1.45 9.01 -1.40
N ALA A 41 0.13 8.81 -1.31
CA ALA A 41 -0.48 7.61 -1.84
C ALA A 41 -0.35 7.52 -3.37
N GLU A 42 -0.33 8.66 -4.07
CA GLU A 42 -0.08 8.71 -5.52
C GLU A 42 1.31 8.21 -5.90
N GLU A 43 2.35 8.64 -5.16
CA GLU A 43 3.71 8.16 -5.41
C GLU A 43 3.85 6.67 -5.08
N LEU A 44 3.20 6.23 -4.00
CA LEU A 44 3.17 4.83 -3.62
C LEU A 44 2.50 3.97 -4.70
N LEU A 45 1.37 4.42 -5.26
CA LEU A 45 0.68 3.73 -6.34
C LEU A 45 1.57 3.58 -7.58
N LYS A 46 2.29 4.64 -7.97
CA LYS A 46 3.24 4.61 -9.10
C LYS A 46 4.34 3.57 -8.88
N LYS A 47 4.88 3.46 -7.66
CA LYS A 47 5.90 2.46 -7.31
C LYS A 47 5.36 1.03 -7.34
N MET A 48 4.11 0.81 -6.93
CA MET A 48 3.47 -0.50 -6.95
C MET A 48 3.13 -1.00 -8.36
N GLN A 49 2.98 -0.09 -9.34
CA GLN A 49 2.72 -0.45 -10.74
C GLN A 49 4.00 -0.75 -11.56
N GLN A 50 5.17 -0.43 -11.02
CA GLN A 50 6.48 -0.66 -11.67
C GLN A 50 7.14 -1.99 -11.26
N GLN A 51 6.47 -2.78 -10.41
CA GLN A 51 6.87 -4.14 -10.02
C GLN A 51 6.00 -5.18 -10.73
#